data_AF-A0A4R1PBD8-F1
#
_entry.id   AF-A0A4R1PBD8-F1
#
_cell.length_a   1.000
_cell.length_b   1.000
_cell.length_c   1.000
_cell.angle_alpha   90.00
_cell.angle_beta   90.00
_cell.angle_gamma   90.00
#
_symmetry.space_group_name_H-M   'P 1'
#
loop_
_entity.id
_entity.type
_entity.pdbx_description
1 polymer ?
#
loop_
_entity_poly.entity_id
_entity_poly.type
_entity_poly.pdbx_seq_one_letter_code
_entity_poly.pdbx_strand_id
1 'polypeptide(L)' 'MSYDNPCHKRDIPRKVRFSAVLDRILSRAANRAHMQHATYLHEMIEWAVENGAIEALSKDNRDSSAA' A
#
# COMPACT_ATOMS: atom_id res chain seq x y z
N MET A 1 5.51 -20.50 -3.27
CA MET A 1 6.19 -19.55 -2.37
C MET A 1 5.55 -19.65 -1.00
N SER A 2 6.28 -20.15 0.01
CA SER A 2 5.83 -20.12 1.39
C SER A 2 6.18 -18.75 1.97
N TYR A 3 5.17 -17.98 2.38
CA TYR A 3 5.35 -16.67 3.01
C TYR A 3 5.81 -16.78 4.48
N ASP A 4 6.12 -18.00 4.96
CA ASP A 4 6.65 -18.26 6.31
C ASP A 4 8.19 -18.22 6.39
N ASN A 5 8.87 -17.83 5.32
CA ASN A 5 10.32 -17.63 5.37
C ASN A 5 10.66 -16.45 6.31
N PRO A 6 11.39 -16.66 7.42
CA PRO A 6 11.75 -15.59 8.35
C PRO A 6 12.54 -14.46 7.70
N CYS A 7 13.23 -14.73 6.58
CA CYS A 7 13.97 -13.73 5.80
C CYS A 7 13.05 -12.71 5.10
N HIS A 8 11.74 -12.97 5.00
CA HIS A 8 10.76 -12.02 4.47
C HIS A 8 10.13 -11.15 5.58
N LYS A 9 10.56 -11.29 6.84
CA LYS A 9 10.09 -10.43 7.92
C LYS A 9 10.63 -9.01 7.70
N ARG A 10 9.71 -8.05 7.61
CA ARG A 10 10.05 -6.63 7.49
C ARG A 10 10.56 -6.12 8.84
N ASP A 11 11.69 -5.41 8.83
CA ASP A 11 12.40 -4.99 10.05
C ASP A 11 11.62 -3.96 10.89
N ILE A 12 10.74 -3.16 10.26
CA ILE A 12 10.04 -2.07 10.93
C ILE A 12 8.51 -2.26 10.79
N PRO A 13 7.81 -2.69 11.85
CA PRO A 13 6.36 -2.78 11.82
C PRO A 13 5.73 -1.38 11.85
N ARG A 14 4.82 -1.11 10.90
CA ARG A 14 3.99 0.11 10.88
C ARG A 14 2.52 -0.29 10.93
N LYS A 15 1.76 0.32 11.85
CA LYS A 15 0.31 0.14 11.93
C LYS A 15 -0.36 1.26 11.14
N VAL A 16 -1.22 0.88 10.19
CA VAL A 16 -2.05 1.79 9.42
C VAL A 16 -3.52 1.46 9.71
N ARG A 17 -4.37 2.48 9.80
CA ARG A 17 -5.82 2.30 9.94
C ARG A 17 -6.49 2.77 8.66
N PHE A 18 -7.37 1.94 8.12
CA PHE A 18 -8.21 2.26 6.98
C PHE A 18 -9.66 2.44 7.42
N SER A 19 -10.45 3.14 6.60
CA SER A 19 -11.90 3.06 6.73
C SER A 19 -12.37 1.62 6.45
N ALA A 20 -13.48 1.20 7.04
CA ALA A 20 -13.99 -0.16 6.90
C ALA A 20 -14.25 -0.55 5.43
N VAL A 21 -14.65 0.41 4.60
CA VAL A 21 -14.88 0.20 3.17
C VAL A 21 -13.56 -0.07 2.44
N LEU A 22 -12.55 0.76 2.69
CA LEU A 22 -11.26 0.64 2.02
C LEU A 22 -10.53 -0.65 2.45
N ASP A 23 -10.57 -0.99 3.75
CA ASP A 23 -10.01 -2.23 4.28
C ASP A 23 -10.60 -3.48 3.61
N ARG A 24 -11.92 -3.49 3.38
CA ARG A 24 -12.60 -4.58 2.67
C ARG A 24 -12.18 -4.67 1.21
N ILE A 25 -11.98 -3.53 0.54
CA ILE A 25 -11.51 -3.50 -0.86
C ILE A 25 -10.09 -4.06 -0.94
N LEU A 26 -9.18 -3.57 -0.09
CA LEU A 26 -7.78 -3.99 -0.04
C LEU A 26 -7.66 -5.48 0.31
N SER A 27 -8.42 -5.97 1.29
CA SER A 27 -8.46 -7.39 1.65
C SER A 27 -8.92 -8.28 0.48
N ARG A 28 -9.94 -7.85 -0.27
CA ARG A 28 -10.41 -8.58 -1.46
C ARG A 28 -9.39 -8.57 -2.58
N ALA A 29 -8.70 -7.45 -2.79
CA ALA A 29 -7.66 -7.33 -3.80
C ALA A 29 -6.47 -8.24 -3.47
N ALA A 30 -6.01 -8.25 -2.21
CA ALA A 30 -4.97 -9.16 -1.73
C ALA A 30 -5.35 -10.64 -1.96
N ASN A 31 -6.60 -11.01 -1.63
CA ASN A 31 -7.10 -12.36 -1.87
C ASN A 31 -7.11 -12.74 -3.36
N ARG A 32 -7.50 -11.83 -4.25
CA ARG A 32 -7.46 -12.05 -5.72
C ARG A 32 -6.05 -12.20 -6.25
N ALA A 33 -5.09 -11.49 -5.65
CA ALA A 33 -3.68 -11.59 -5.98
C ALA A 33 -3.00 -12.84 -5.36
N HIS A 34 -3.74 -13.65 -4.58
CA HIS A 34 -3.20 -14.78 -3.82
C HIS A 34 -2.08 -14.38 -2.83
N MET A 35 -2.22 -13.20 -2.22
CA MET A 35 -1.22 -12.63 -1.31
C MET A 35 -1.79 -12.39 0.08
N GLN A 36 -0.91 -12.42 1.07
CA GLN A 36 -1.23 -11.89 2.40
C GLN A 36 -1.51 -10.38 2.30
N HIS A 37 -2.48 -9.89 3.08
CA HIS A 37 -2.89 -8.48 3.04
C HIS A 37 -1.72 -7.52 3.26
N ALA A 38 -0.84 -7.80 4.23
CA ALA A 38 0.34 -6.97 4.49
C ALA A 38 1.36 -6.98 3.33
N THR A 39 1.50 -8.11 2.62
CA THR A 39 2.40 -8.21 1.46
C THR A 39 1.86 -7.44 0.28
N TYR A 40 0.56 -7.59 0.01
CA TYR A 40 -0.13 -6.84 -1.04
C TYR A 40 -0.01 -5.33 -0.83
N LEU A 41 -0.24 -4.84 0.39
CA LEU A 41 -0.11 -3.42 0.70
C LEU A 41 1.31 -2.88 0.49
N HIS A 42 2.31 -3.67 0.86
CA HIS A 42 3.70 -3.28 0.68
C HIS A 42 4.06 -3.16 -0.80
N GLU A 43 3.76 -4.18 -1.60
CA GLU A 43 4.06 -4.14 -3.05
C GLU A 43 3.29 -3.02 -3.76
N MET A 44 2.05 -2.74 -3.35
CA MET A 44 1.29 -1.60 -3.86
C MET A 44 1.96 -0.25 -3.52
N ILE A 45 2.53 -0.12 -2.32
CA ILE A 45 3.25 1.09 -1.91
C ILE A 45 4.56 1.22 -2.69
N GLU A 46 5.33 0.13 -2.83
CA GLU A 46 6.56 0.13 -3.62
C GLU A 46 6.28 0.52 -5.07
N TRP A 47 5.29 -0.11 -5.70
CA TRP A 47 4.86 0.25 -7.05
C TRP A 47 4.44 1.72 -7.15
N ALA A 48 3.67 2.22 -6.20
CA ALA A 48 3.25 3.63 -6.20
C ALA A 48 4.44 4.59 -6.08
N VAL A 49 5.45 4.26 -5.26
CA VAL A 49 6.69 5.04 -5.14
C VAL A 49 7.46 5.02 -6.45
N GLU A 50 7.68 3.85 -7.04
CA GLU A 50 8.42 3.68 -8.30
C GLU A 50 7.78 4.42 -9.47
N ASN A 51 6.44 4.54 -9.47
CA ASN A 51 5.69 5.23 -10.51
C ASN A 51 5.46 6.72 -10.22
N GLY A 52 6.10 7.28 -9.19
CA GLY A 52 6.04 8.71 -8.88
C GLY A 52 4.69 9.18 -8.34
N ALA A 53 3.90 8.29 -7.73
CA ALA A 53 2.58 8.63 -7.21
C ALA A 53 2.67 9.62 -6.04
N ILE A 54 3.76 9.60 -5.26
CA ILE A 54 3.98 10.53 -4.16
C ILE A 54 4.15 11.96 -4.70
N GLU A 55 4.94 12.12 -5.75
CA GLU A 55 5.19 13.38 -6.42
C GLU A 55 3.93 13.91 -7.09
N ALA A 56 3.12 13.02 -7.69
CA ALA A 56 1.82 13.37 -8.25
C ALA A 56 0.86 13.92 -7.16
N LEU A 57 0.73 13.21 -6.04
CA LEU A 57 -0.10 13.65 -4.91
C LEU A 57 0.38 14.99 -4.29
N SER A 58 1.68 15.27 -4.33
CA SER A 58 2.22 16.54 -3.83
C SER A 58 1.94 17.72 -4.76
N LYS A 59 1.74 17.50 -6.07
CA LYS A 59 1.44 18.57 -7.05
C LYS A 59 -0.02 18.99 -6.98
N ASP A 60 -0.94 18.03 -6.92
CA ASP A 60 -2.39 18.30 -6.82
C ASP A 60 -2.77 19.16 -5.60
N ASN A 61 -2.04 19.01 -4.50
CA ASN A 61 -2.26 19.82 -3.29
C ASN A 61 -1.71 21.25 -3.39
N ARG A 62 -0.71 21.51 -4.24
CA ARG A 62 -0.17 22.87 -4.44
C ARG A 62 -1.03 23.67 -5.41
N ASP A 63 -1.57 23.03 -6.44
CA ASP A 63 -2.40 23.70 -7.43
C ASP A 63 -3.83 23.98 -6.92
N SER A 64 -4.31 23.21 -5.92
CA SER A 64 -5.60 23.46 -5.26
C SER A 64 -5.59 24.61 -4.23
N SER A 65 -4.41 25.12 -3.85
CA SER A 65 -4.26 26.24 -2.89
C SER A 65 -4.12 27.61 -3.57
N ALA A 66 -4.27 27.68 -4.90
CA ALA A 66 -4.16 28.91 -5.68
C ALA A 66 -5.50 29.38 -6.30
N ALA A 67 -6.64 28.98 -5.72
CA ALA A 67 -7.98 29.41 -6.12
C ALA A 67 -8.64 30.32 -5.07
#